data_AF-A0A0A0EI73-F1
#
_entry.id   AF-A0A0A0EI73-F1
#
_cell.length_a   1.000
_cell.length_b   1.000
_cell.length_c   1.000
_cell.angle_alpha   90.00
_cell.angle_beta   90.00
_cell.angle_gamma   90.00
#
_symmetry.space_group_name_H-M   'P 1'
#
loop_
_entity.id
_entity.type
_entity.pdbx_description
1 polymer ?
#
loop_
_entity_poly.entity_id
_entity_poly.type
_entity_poly.pdbx_seq_one_letter_code
_entity_poly.pdbx_strand_id
1 'polypeptide(L)'
;MDISKLNARAASDRGSDMHLRDPFGKPGRGDTHKTGGALLYRDKDKPVLFHVLGNEASAVQAERRAMEEEQSNGARIPAKEAVFRVARVALTGWQNLMDGGAEYPFNDANRDSVLRNSDNIQIQIIDHMGDVGNVRPGDGTD
;
A
#
# COMPACT_ATOMS: atom_id res chain seq x y z
N MET A 1 9.60 26.10 13.43
CA MET A 1 9.41 24.89 12.60
C MET A 1 10.08 23.76 13.36
N ASP A 2 9.36 22.68 13.63
CA ASP A 2 9.82 21.57 14.48
C ASP A 2 10.65 20.58 13.65
N ILE A 3 11.94 20.43 14.00
CA ILE A 3 12.91 19.59 13.28
C ILE A 3 12.48 18.11 13.29
N SER A 4 11.78 17.66 14.35
CA SER A 4 11.29 16.29 14.44
C SER A 4 10.31 15.96 13.30
N LYS A 5 9.49 16.93 12.89
CA LYS A 5 8.53 16.79 11.78
C LYS A 5 9.19 16.72 10.42
N LEU A 6 10.35 17.37 10.23
CA LEU A 6 11.12 17.29 8.99
C LEU A 6 11.68 15.88 8.79
N ASN A 7 12.20 15.27 9.86
CA ASN A 7 12.72 13.90 9.81
C ASN A 7 11.60 12.87 9.58
N ALA A 8 10.47 13.01 10.27
CA ALA A 8 9.31 12.13 10.08
C ALA A 8 8.75 12.21 8.65
N ARG A 9 8.71 13.41 8.06
CA ARG A 9 8.30 13.60 6.66
C ARG A 9 9.30 12.98 5.68
N ALA A 10 10.60 13.20 5.89
CA ALA A 10 11.63 12.59 5.06
C ALA A 10 11.62 11.06 5.12
N ALA A 11 11.38 10.48 6.30
CA ALA A 11 11.19 9.04 6.47
C ALA A 11 9.92 8.54 5.76
N SER A 12 8.81 9.28 5.89
CA SER A 12 7.55 8.96 5.21
C SER A 12 7.69 8.99 3.68
N ASP A 13 8.39 9.98 3.13
CA ASP A 13 8.63 10.12 1.68
C ASP A 13 9.55 9.00 1.14
N ARG A 14 10.42 8.41 1.97
CA ARG A 14 11.22 7.24 1.58
C ARG A 14 10.42 5.95 1.55
N GLY A 15 9.34 5.86 2.33
CA GLY A 15 8.55 4.65 2.47
C GLY A 15 9.30 3.49 3.13
N SER A 16 8.64 2.33 3.18
CA SER A 16 9.20 1.06 3.63
C SER A 16 8.55 -0.12 2.92
N ASP A 17 9.19 -1.27 2.99
CA ASP A 17 8.69 -2.51 2.39
C ASP A 17 7.80 -3.27 3.38
N MET A 18 6.52 -3.36 3.04
CA MET A 18 5.53 -4.17 3.75
C MET A 18 5.58 -5.61 3.23
N HIS A 19 5.83 -6.56 4.14
CA HIS A 19 5.80 -7.99 3.82
C HIS A 19 4.36 -8.50 3.85
N LEU A 20 3.87 -9.01 2.73
CA LEU A 20 2.56 -9.66 2.69
C LEU A 20 2.72 -11.14 3.02
N ARG A 21 2.19 -11.54 4.18
CA ARG A 21 2.20 -12.94 4.64
C ARG A 21 1.21 -13.83 3.89
N ASP A 22 0.13 -13.26 3.34
CA ASP A 22 -0.84 -13.88 2.43
C ASP A 22 -1.83 -12.80 1.95
N PRO A 23 -1.69 -12.25 0.73
CA PRO A 23 -2.55 -11.16 0.26
C PRO A 23 -4.01 -11.54 -0.01
N PHE A 24 -4.35 -12.83 -0.04
CA PHE A 24 -5.64 -13.33 -0.54
C PHE A 24 -6.39 -14.25 0.43
N GLY A 25 -5.75 -14.68 1.52
CA GLY A 25 -6.41 -15.33 2.64
C GLY A 25 -6.62 -16.83 2.43
N LYS A 26 -5.79 -17.59 3.16
CA LYS A 26 -5.76 -19.03 3.44
C LYS A 26 -4.78 -19.83 2.56
N PRO A 27 -3.83 -20.54 3.18
CA PRO A 27 -3.09 -21.59 2.52
C PRO A 27 -3.98 -22.84 2.42
N GLY A 28 -4.58 -23.07 1.25
CA GLY A 28 -5.10 -24.39 0.91
C GLY A 28 -6.39 -24.42 0.11
N ARG A 29 -6.33 -25.20 -0.99
CA ARG A 29 -7.42 -25.66 -1.85
C ARG A 29 -8.11 -24.62 -2.73
N GLY A 30 -7.59 -24.52 -3.95
CA GLY A 30 -8.47 -24.74 -5.11
C GLY A 30 -9.40 -23.60 -5.51
N ASP A 31 -9.06 -22.34 -5.22
CA ASP A 31 -9.75 -21.23 -5.86
C ASP A 31 -9.20 -21.02 -7.28
N THR A 32 -9.80 -21.78 -8.20
CA THR A 32 -9.80 -21.48 -9.63
C THR A 32 -10.71 -20.27 -9.87
N HIS A 33 -10.21 -19.07 -9.62
CA HIS A 33 -10.84 -17.88 -10.17
C HIS A 33 -10.63 -17.87 -11.69
N LYS A 34 -11.70 -18.16 -12.45
CA LYS A 34 -11.75 -18.05 -13.91
C LYS A 34 -11.68 -16.61 -14.46
N THR A 35 -11.46 -15.61 -13.61
CA THR A 35 -11.22 -14.19 -13.97
C THR A 35 -10.32 -13.46 -12.98
N GLY A 36 -9.61 -14.17 -12.09
CA GLY A 36 -8.77 -13.59 -11.05
C GLY A 36 -7.56 -14.47 -10.86
N GLY A 37 -6.44 -14.11 -11.50
CA GLY A 37 -5.19 -14.86 -11.36
C GLY A 37 -4.83 -14.95 -9.88
N ALA A 38 -4.78 -16.16 -9.35
CA ALA A 38 -4.24 -16.41 -8.02
C ALA A 38 -2.78 -15.93 -8.06
N LEU A 39 -2.50 -14.80 -7.43
CA LEU A 39 -1.14 -14.29 -7.28
C LEU A 39 -0.41 -15.24 -6.34
N LEU A 40 0.15 -16.29 -6.93
CA LEU A 40 0.78 -17.40 -6.23
C LEU A 40 2.28 -17.19 -6.23
N TYR A 41 2.84 -17.17 -5.02
CA TYR A 41 4.25 -17.40 -4.71
C TYR A 41 4.76 -18.58 -5.56
N ARG A 42 5.42 -18.30 -6.68
CA ARG A 42 6.01 -19.38 -7.51
C ARG A 42 7.26 -19.93 -6.82
N ASP A 43 7.99 -19.07 -6.13
CA ASP A 43 9.04 -19.44 -5.18
C ASP A 43 8.46 -19.35 -3.77
N LYS A 44 8.38 -20.50 -3.08
CA LYS A 44 8.03 -20.55 -1.65
C LYS A 44 9.07 -19.85 -0.76
N ASP A 45 10.20 -19.45 -1.34
CA ASP A 45 11.37 -18.97 -0.62
C ASP A 45 11.50 -17.43 -0.64
N LYS A 46 10.63 -16.69 -1.36
CA LYS A 46 10.69 -15.22 -1.41
C LYS A 46 9.36 -14.57 -1.00
N PRO A 47 9.35 -13.68 0.02
CA PRO A 47 8.15 -12.94 0.38
C PRO A 47 7.75 -11.94 -0.71
N VAL A 48 6.45 -11.70 -0.86
CA VAL A 48 5.92 -10.57 -1.62
C VAL A 48 6.13 -9.31 -0.79
N LEU A 49 6.77 -8.31 -1.40
CA LEU A 49 7.09 -7.03 -0.76
C LEU A 49 6.34 -5.92 -1.47
N PHE A 50 5.62 -5.09 -0.73
CA PHE A 50 4.96 -3.90 -1.24
C PHE A 50 5.70 -2.68 -0.71
N HIS A 51 6.18 -1.81 -1.59
CA HIS A 51 6.83 -0.58 -1.18
C HIS A 51 5.77 0.49 -0.93
N VAL A 52 5.69 0.99 0.30
CA VAL A 52 4.60 1.83 0.80
C VAL A 52 5.14 3.10 1.45
N LEU A 53 4.63 4.25 1.04
CA LEU A 53 4.94 5.55 1.63
C LEU A 53 4.31 5.70 3.03
N GLY A 54 4.88 6.56 3.86
CA GLY A 54 4.31 6.92 5.17
C GLY A 54 3.20 7.97 5.09
N ASN A 55 2.43 8.13 6.16
CA ASN A 55 1.25 9.00 6.16
C ASN A 55 1.58 10.49 5.95
N GLU A 56 2.77 10.92 6.37
CA GLU A 56 3.24 12.30 6.19
C GLU A 56 3.93 12.54 4.83
N ALA A 57 3.96 11.53 3.96
CA ALA A 57 4.54 11.67 2.64
C ALA A 57 3.81 12.73 1.82
N SER A 58 4.56 13.49 1.03
CA SER A 58 4.06 14.63 0.28
C SER A 58 2.97 14.24 -0.71
N ALA A 59 3.08 13.08 -1.34
CA ALA A 59 2.07 12.55 -2.25
C ALA A 59 0.77 12.18 -1.52
N VAL A 60 0.88 11.50 -0.37
CA VAL A 60 -0.27 11.10 0.46
C VAL A 60 -1.01 12.32 0.99
N GLN A 61 -0.28 13.34 1.45
CA GLN A 61 -0.86 14.58 1.94
C GLN A 61 -1.53 15.39 0.81
N ALA A 62 -0.97 15.37 -0.40
CA ALA A 62 -1.61 16.01 -1.55
C ALA A 62 -2.95 15.35 -1.89
N GLU A 63 -3.02 14.02 -1.86
CA GLU A 63 -4.27 13.29 -2.11
C GLU A 63 -5.34 13.57 -1.04
N ARG A 64 -4.93 13.63 0.24
CA ARG A 64 -5.84 14.00 1.34
C ARG A 64 -6.43 15.40 1.14
N ARG A 65 -5.60 16.38 0.78
CA ARG A 65 -6.05 17.75 0.49
C ARG A 65 -7.01 17.80 -0.70
N ALA A 66 -6.73 17.05 -1.75
CA ALA A 66 -7.63 16.96 -2.91
C ALA A 66 -9.01 16.40 -2.50
N MET A 67 -9.05 15.35 -1.68
CA MET A 67 -10.30 14.80 -1.15
C MET A 67 -11.05 15.80 -0.24
N GLU A 68 -10.34 16.54 0.61
CA GLU A 68 -10.91 17.58 1.46
C GLU A 68 -11.52 18.71 0.63
N GLU A 69 -10.82 19.14 -0.43
CA GLU A 69 -11.30 20.14 -1.37
C GLU A 69 -12.56 19.66 -2.09
N GLU A 70 -12.57 18.44 -2.62
CA GLU A 70 -13.77 17.82 -3.22
C GLU A 70 -14.96 17.79 -2.25
N GLN A 71 -14.73 17.39 -1.00
CA GLN A 71 -15.77 17.38 0.04
C GLN A 71 -16.27 18.78 0.38
N SER A 72 -15.37 19.76 0.45
CA SER A 72 -15.74 21.17 0.68
C SER A 72 -16.58 21.74 -0.47
N ASN A 73 -16.38 21.22 -1.68
CA ASN A 73 -17.17 21.54 -2.88
C ASN A 73 -18.48 20.72 -2.97
N GLY A 74 -18.82 19.96 -1.93
CA GLY A 74 -20.08 19.21 -1.81
C GLY A 74 -20.03 17.77 -2.33
N ALA A 75 -18.87 17.26 -2.74
CA ALA A 75 -18.74 15.86 -3.13
C ALA A 75 -18.91 14.93 -1.91
N ARG A 76 -19.63 13.82 -2.10
CA ARG A 76 -19.69 12.73 -1.11
C ARG A 76 -18.74 11.63 -1.55
N ILE A 77 -17.60 11.52 -0.87
CA ILE A 77 -16.62 10.45 -1.11
C ILE A 77 -16.95 9.29 -0.16
N PRO A 78 -17.35 8.11 -0.66
CA PRO A 78 -17.55 6.94 0.19
C PRO A 78 -16.25 6.57 0.92
N ALA A 79 -16.34 6.14 2.18
CA ALA A 79 -15.16 5.78 2.98
C ALA A 79 -14.26 4.75 2.27
N LYS A 80 -14.87 3.77 1.59
CA LYS A 80 -14.13 2.76 0.80
C LYS A 80 -13.34 3.39 -0.35
N GLU A 81 -13.90 4.38 -1.03
CA GLU A 81 -13.19 5.07 -2.12
C GLU A 81 -12.07 5.97 -1.56
N ALA A 82 -12.28 6.60 -0.40
CA ALA A 82 -11.23 7.36 0.27
C ALA A 82 -10.04 6.48 0.67
N VAL A 83 -10.32 5.29 1.24
CA VAL A 83 -9.29 4.29 1.58
C VAL A 83 -8.54 3.84 0.33
N PHE A 84 -9.26 3.51 -0.74
CA PHE A 84 -8.67 3.11 -2.01
C PHE A 84 -7.74 4.19 -2.57
N ARG A 85 -8.18 5.46 -2.64
CA ARG A 85 -7.39 6.59 -3.18
C ARG A 85 -6.08 6.77 -2.41
N VAL A 86 -6.14 6.73 -1.08
CA VAL A 86 -4.97 6.88 -0.23
C VAL A 86 -4.02 5.69 -0.40
N ALA A 87 -4.53 4.45 -0.34
CA ALA A 87 -3.72 3.25 -0.53
C ALA A 87 -3.05 3.20 -1.92
N ARG A 88 -3.75 3.67 -2.96
CA ARG A 88 -3.23 3.78 -4.32
C ARG A 88 -2.04 4.72 -4.40
N VAL A 89 -2.11 5.89 -3.77
CA VAL A 89 -1.01 6.86 -3.77
C VAL A 89 0.15 6.40 -2.90
N ALA A 90 -0.14 5.73 -1.77
CA ALA A 90 0.88 5.23 -0.87
C ALA A 90 1.68 4.06 -1.47
N LEU A 91 1.06 3.20 -2.28
CA LEU A 91 1.73 2.07 -2.92
C LEU A 91 2.52 2.51 -4.16
N THR A 92 3.85 2.41 -4.07
CA THR A 92 4.80 2.90 -5.08
C THR A 92 5.60 1.80 -5.79
N GLY A 93 5.50 0.56 -5.32
CA GLY A 93 6.13 -0.58 -5.97
C GLY A 93 5.76 -1.91 -5.33
N TRP A 94 6.14 -3.01 -5.98
CA TRP A 94 6.17 -4.33 -5.35
C TRP A 94 7.28 -5.20 -5.94
N GLN A 95 7.66 -6.24 -5.20
CA GLN A 95 8.61 -7.27 -5.61
C GLN A 95 8.03 -8.66 -5.39
N ASN A 96 8.45 -9.61 -6.23
CA ASN A 96 8.06 -11.03 -6.17
C ASN A 96 6.55 -11.29 -6.26
N LEU A 97 5.75 -10.31 -6.71
CA LEU A 97 4.35 -10.51 -7.04
C LEU A 97 4.27 -11.18 -8.41
N MET A 98 3.65 -12.35 -8.50
CA MET A 98 3.65 -13.18 -9.71
C MET A 98 2.23 -13.43 -10.20
N ASP A 99 2.02 -13.38 -11.53
CA ASP A 99 0.78 -13.80 -12.20
C ASP A 99 1.13 -14.70 -13.39
N GLY A 100 0.45 -15.84 -13.52
CA GLY A 100 0.70 -16.79 -14.62
C GLY A 100 2.15 -17.31 -14.72
N GLY A 101 2.94 -17.17 -13.66
CA GLY A 101 4.35 -17.58 -13.62
C GLY A 101 5.37 -16.53 -14.06
N ALA A 102 4.93 -15.30 -14.36
CA ALA A 102 5.78 -14.14 -14.61
C ALA A 102 5.61 -13.08 -13.52
N GLU A 103 6.58 -12.19 -13.37
CA GLU A 103 6.44 -11.03 -12.49
C GLU A 103 5.27 -10.16 -12.94
N TYR A 104 4.40 -9.83 -12.00
CA TYR A 104 3.27 -8.97 -12.24
C TYR A 104 3.78 -7.52 -12.31
N PRO A 105 3.66 -6.84 -13.46
CA PRO A 105 4.33 -5.57 -13.63
C PRO A 105 3.68 -4.45 -12.81
N PHE A 106 4.50 -3.60 -12.20
CA PHE A 106 4.01 -2.42 -11.50
C PHE A 106 3.65 -1.30 -12.49
N ASN A 107 2.36 -1.05 -12.66
CA ASN A 107 1.80 0.06 -13.43
C ASN A 107 0.44 0.45 -12.84
N ASP A 108 -0.12 1.59 -13.27
CA ASP A 108 -1.37 2.11 -12.71
C ASP A 108 -2.55 1.14 -12.80
N ALA A 109 -2.73 0.49 -13.96
CA ALA A 109 -3.85 -0.45 -14.15
C ALA A 109 -3.74 -1.67 -13.23
N ASN A 110 -2.54 -2.21 -13.08
CA ASN A 110 -2.28 -3.36 -12.22
C ASN A 110 -2.35 -2.98 -10.74
N ARG A 111 -1.90 -1.78 -10.38
CA ARG A 111 -2.01 -1.24 -9.02
C ARG A 111 -3.47 -1.14 -8.60
N ASP A 112 -4.30 -0.58 -9.47
CA ASP A 112 -5.73 -0.46 -9.24
C ASP A 112 -6.39 -1.85 -9.13
N SER A 113 -6.01 -2.79 -10.00
CA SER A 113 -6.50 -4.17 -9.95
C SER A 113 -6.18 -4.84 -8.60
N VAL A 114 -4.93 -4.79 -8.14
CA VAL A 114 -4.51 -5.39 -6.86
C VAL A 114 -5.30 -4.81 -5.69
N LEU A 115 -5.43 -3.49 -5.63
CA LEU A 115 -6.10 -2.82 -4.53
C LEU A 115 -7.61 -3.09 -4.56
N ARG A 116 -8.27 -2.97 -5.73
CA ARG A 116 -9.73 -3.20 -5.81
C ARG A 116 -10.13 -4.65 -5.57
N ASN A 117 -9.23 -5.60 -5.83
CA ASN A 117 -9.50 -7.03 -5.62
C ASN A 117 -9.27 -7.50 -4.18
N SER A 118 -8.66 -6.69 -3.30
CA SER A 118 -8.43 -7.08 -1.90
C SER A 118 -8.53 -5.91 -0.93
N ASP A 119 -9.65 -5.84 -0.20
CA ASP A 119 -9.84 -4.88 0.89
C ASP A 119 -8.79 -5.08 2.02
N ASN A 120 -8.34 -6.33 2.23
CA ASN A 120 -7.31 -6.65 3.23
C ASN A 120 -5.95 -6.02 2.90
N ILE A 121 -5.59 -5.94 1.62
CA ILE A 121 -4.36 -5.28 1.20
C ILE A 121 -4.47 -3.78 1.45
N GLN A 122 -5.61 -3.16 1.13
CA GLN A 122 -5.84 -1.74 1.39
C GLN A 122 -5.68 -1.41 2.88
N ILE A 123 -6.29 -2.20 3.77
CA ILE A 123 -6.19 -1.98 5.22
C ILE A 123 -4.74 -2.12 5.70
N GLN A 124 -4.04 -3.18 5.30
CA GLN A 124 -2.64 -3.38 5.68
C GLN A 124 -1.73 -2.24 5.21
N ILE A 125 -1.95 -1.70 4.01
CA ILE A 125 -1.21 -0.54 3.49
C ILE A 125 -1.48 0.69 4.37
N ILE A 126 -2.73 0.95 4.74
CA ILE A 126 -3.09 2.11 5.56
C ILE A 126 -2.49 2.00 6.97
N ASP A 127 -2.56 0.81 7.58
CA ASP A 127 -1.98 0.55 8.89
C ASP A 127 -0.46 0.74 8.84
N HIS A 128 0.21 0.13 7.87
CA HIS A 128 1.66 0.23 7.69
C HIS A 128 2.12 1.67 7.40
N MET A 129 1.35 2.42 6.61
CA MET A 129 1.62 3.83 6.33
C MET A 129 1.60 4.69 7.61
N GLY A 130 0.75 4.34 8.58
CA GLY A 130 0.74 4.96 9.92
C GLY A 130 2.03 4.69 10.70
N ASP A 131 2.63 3.52 10.53
CA ASP A 131 3.84 3.11 11.23
C ASP A 131 5.12 3.72 10.62
N VAL A 132 5.21 3.78 9.29
CA VAL A 132 6.40 4.31 8.57
C VAL A 132 6.70 5.77 8.90
N GLY A 133 5.68 6.57 9.22
CA GLY A 133 5.85 7.96 9.67
C GLY A 133 6.15 8.12 11.16
N ASN A 134 5.91 7.08 11.97
CA ASN A 134 6.11 7.07 13.41
C ASN A 134 7.45 6.46 13.84
N VAL A 135 8.28 6.01 12.89
CA VAL A 135 9.66 5.58 13.17
C VAL A 135 10.40 6.75 13.81
N ARG A 136 10.48 6.73 15.14
CA ARG A 136 11.22 7.73 15.90
C ARG A 136 12.66 7.67 15.41
N PRO A 137 13.25 8.79 14.95
CA PRO A 137 14.67 8.85 14.71
C PRO A 137 15.36 8.78 16.08
N GLY A 138 15.59 7.56 16.56
CA GLY A 138 16.02 7.31 17.94
C GLY A 138 16.08 5.84 18.33
N ASP A 139 15.29 4.94 17.74
CA ASP A 139 15.31 3.51 18.10
C ASP A 139 16.39 2.73 17.32
N GLY A 140 17.58 3.33 17.22
CA GLY A 140 18.82 2.62 16.97
C GLY A 140 19.31 2.01 18.29
N THR A 141 18.77 0.85 18.62
CA THR A 141 19.27 -0.13 19.61
C THR A 141 18.90 -1.49 19.02
N ASP A 142 19.78 -2.40 18.57
CA ASP A 142 21.23 -2.60 18.72
C ASP A 142 21.82 -3.11 17.38
#